data_AF-A0A7C7PWI1-F1
#
_entry.id   AF-A0A7C7PWI1-F1
#
_cell.length_a   1.000
_cell.length_b   1.000
_cell.length_c   1.000
_cell.angle_alpha   90.00
_cell.angle_beta   90.00
_cell.angle_gamma   90.00
#
_symmetry.space_group_name_H-M   'P 1'
#
loop_
_entity.id
_entity.type
_entity.pdbx_description
1 polymer ?
#
loop_
_entity_poly.entity_id
_entity_poly.type
_entity_poly.pdbx_seq_one_letter_code
_entity_poly.pdbx_strand_id
1 'polypeptide(L)'
;MRPRPQGGQQVGGGHERPHKHPCYYGIDTPTYNELIASKYSTKEIAKQIGADSLAYLSIDGLLKACKAKDEFCLACFNGDYVV
;
A
#
# COMPACT_ATOMS: atom_id res chain seq x y z
N MET A 1 4.07 -4.54 26.00
CA MET A 1 3.26 -3.66 25.12
C MET A 1 3.15 -2.30 25.81
N ARG A 2 3.85 -1.26 25.36
CA ARG A 2 3.75 0.07 25.98
C ARG A 2 2.54 0.81 25.40
N PRO A 3 1.63 1.36 26.23
CA PRO A 3 0.51 2.17 25.74
C PRO A 3 1.03 3.47 25.11
N ARG A 4 0.41 3.91 24.00
CA ARG A 4 0.82 5.12 23.27
C ARG A 4 0.45 6.39 24.05
N PRO A 5 1.33 7.41 24.11
CA PRO A 5 1.04 8.69 24.74
C PRO A 5 -0.04 9.45 23.93
N GLN A 6 -0.99 10.08 24.64
CA GLN A 6 -2.16 10.78 24.07
C GLN A 6 -1.82 12.16 23.44
N GLY A 7 -0.66 12.29 22.80
CA GLY A 7 -0.26 13.49 22.05
C GLY A 7 -0.23 13.15 20.56
N GLY A 8 -1.15 13.72 19.79
CA GLY A 8 -1.36 13.43 18.37
C GLY A 8 -0.13 13.73 17.50
N GLN A 9 0.77 12.77 17.38
CA GLN A 9 1.68 12.68 16.25
C GLN A 9 1.04 11.73 15.24
N GLN A 10 0.55 12.29 14.14
CA GLN A 10 0.05 11.51 13.01
C GLN A 10 1.18 10.63 12.49
N VAL A 11 1.22 9.38 12.95
CA VAL A 11 2.05 8.35 12.36
C VAL A 11 1.40 7.94 11.04
N GLY A 12 1.59 8.76 10.01
CA GLY A 12 1.23 8.43 8.63
C GLY A 12 2.14 7.32 8.11
N GLY A 13 1.96 6.10 8.61
CA GLY A 13 2.61 4.92 8.08
C GLY A 13 2.01 4.60 6.73
N GLY A 14 2.60 5.12 5.66
CA GLY A 14 2.07 4.93 4.31
C GLY A 14 2.87 5.64 3.24
N HIS A 15 4.19 5.51 3.29
CA HIS A 15 5.04 5.99 2.19
C HIS A 15 4.89 5.13 0.93
N GLU A 16 4.49 3.86 1.10
CA GLU A 16 4.29 2.90 0.03
C GLU A 16 2.81 2.74 -0.34
N ARG A 17 2.58 2.31 -1.57
CA ARG A 17 1.26 1.99 -2.11
C ARG A 17 0.91 0.54 -1.76
N PRO A 18 -0.37 0.22 -1.47
CA PRO A 18 -0.73 -1.12 -1.06
C PRO A 18 -0.59 -2.11 -2.21
N HIS A 19 0.13 -3.19 -1.98
CA HIS A 19 0.16 -4.35 -2.87
C HIS A 19 -1.18 -5.07 -2.80
N LYS A 20 -1.96 -4.98 -3.88
CA LYS A 20 -3.29 -5.61 -3.99
C LYS A 20 -3.23 -6.90 -4.80
N HIS A 21 -2.18 -7.06 -5.61
CA HIS A 21 -1.99 -8.19 -6.51
C HIS A 21 -0.58 -8.77 -6.31
N PRO A 22 -0.42 -10.11 -6.34
CA PRO A 22 0.87 -10.78 -6.33
C PRO A 22 1.61 -10.50 -7.65
N CYS A 23 2.91 -10.29 -7.59
CA CYS A 23 3.75 -10.08 -8.76
C CYS A 23 3.97 -11.39 -9.53
N TYR A 24 3.82 -11.34 -10.86
CA TYR A 24 4.16 -12.46 -11.76
C TYR A 24 5.50 -12.27 -12.49
N TYR A 25 6.17 -11.13 -12.29
CA TYR A 25 7.43 -10.78 -12.96
C TYR A 25 8.68 -11.02 -12.09
N GLY A 26 8.58 -11.94 -11.12
CA GLY A 26 9.76 -12.44 -10.40
C GLY A 26 10.07 -11.77 -9.05
N ILE A 27 9.20 -10.89 -8.54
CA ILE A 27 9.28 -10.45 -7.14
C ILE A 27 8.48 -11.42 -6.27
N ASP A 28 9.12 -11.97 -5.24
CA ASP A 28 8.47 -12.84 -4.26
C ASP A 28 7.43 -12.04 -3.46
N THR A 29 6.15 -12.29 -3.73
CA THR A 29 5.03 -11.59 -3.10
C THR A 29 4.04 -12.61 -2.56
N PRO A 30 3.39 -12.32 -1.41
CA PRO A 30 2.37 -13.19 -0.85
C PRO A 30 1.23 -13.43 -1.84
N THR A 31 0.52 -14.54 -1.68
CA THR A 31 -0.68 -14.82 -2.48
C THR A 31 -1.77 -13.77 -2.21
N TYR A 32 -2.73 -13.65 -3.13
CA TYR A 32 -3.89 -12.77 -2.95
C TYR A 32 -4.55 -12.89 -1.58
N ASN A 33 -4.63 -14.11 -1.03
CA ASN A 33 -5.28 -14.36 0.25
C ASN A 33 -4.51 -13.84 1.46
N GLU A 34 -3.21 -13.65 1.32
CA GLU A 34 -2.32 -13.18 2.38
C GLU A 34 -2.13 -11.66 2.32
N LEU A 35 -2.43 -11.03 1.18
CA LEU A 35 -2.41 -9.58 1.03
C LEU A 35 -3.59 -8.93 1.75
N ILE A 36 -3.35 -8.23 2.86
CA ILE A 36 -4.40 -7.53 3.60
C ILE A 36 -5.14 -6.50 2.75
N ALA A 37 -4.45 -5.85 1.83
CA ALA A 37 -5.02 -4.81 0.96
C ALA A 37 -5.78 -5.34 -0.25
N SER A 38 -5.75 -6.65 -0.51
CA SER A 38 -6.63 -7.28 -1.51
C SER A 38 -8.04 -7.50 -0.94
N LYS A 39 -8.16 -7.66 0.39
CA LYS A 39 -9.41 -8.02 1.09
C LYS A 39 -10.10 -6.85 1.78
N TYR A 40 -9.31 -5.91 2.29
CA TYR A 40 -9.81 -4.85 3.18
C TYR A 40 -9.56 -3.47 2.60
N SER A 41 -10.50 -2.55 2.84
CA SER A 41 -10.33 -1.13 2.55
C SER A 41 -9.30 -0.50 3.49
N THR A 42 -8.72 0.63 3.11
CA THR A 42 -7.76 1.39 3.94
C THR A 42 -8.27 1.66 5.35
N LYS A 43 -9.57 1.94 5.51
CA LYS A 43 -10.20 2.20 6.82
C LYS A 43 -10.25 0.94 7.69
N GLU A 44 -10.56 -0.21 7.08
CA GLU A 44 -10.57 -1.50 7.77
C GLU A 44 -9.16 -1.93 8.15
N ILE A 45 -8.18 -1.70 7.28
CA ILE A 45 -6.77 -1.95 7.57
C ILE A 45 -6.32 -1.09 8.76
N ALA A 46 -6.63 0.22 8.75
CA ALA A 46 -6.33 1.13 9.87
C ALA A 46 -6.89 0.60 11.20
N LYS A 47 -8.14 0.12 11.19
CA LYS A 47 -8.78 -0.47 12.37
C LYS A 47 -8.08 -1.75 12.82
N GLN A 48 -7.68 -2.62 11.90
CA GLN A 48 -7.00 -3.89 12.21
C GLN A 48 -5.61 -3.67 12.83
N ILE A 49 -4.86 -2.68 12.35
CA ILE A 49 -3.52 -2.36 12.87
C ILE A 49 -3.56 -1.43 14.10
N GLY A 50 -4.75 -0.97 14.52
CA GLY A 50 -4.91 -0.05 15.65
C GLY A 50 -4.42 1.37 15.38
N ALA A 51 -4.45 1.81 14.12
CA ALA A 51 -4.10 3.17 13.72
C ALA A 51 -5.32 4.09 13.71
N ASP A 52 -5.11 5.35 14.10
CA ASP A 52 -6.14 6.40 14.08
C ASP A 52 -6.53 6.80 12.65
N SER A 53 -5.56 6.76 11.74
CA SER A 53 -5.75 6.94 10.31
C SER A 53 -4.67 6.19 9.52
N LEU A 54 -4.98 5.85 8.27
CA LEU A 54 -4.06 5.25 7.32
C LEU A 54 -4.27 5.90 5.96
N ALA A 55 -3.19 6.29 5.31
CA ALA A 55 -3.20 6.83 3.96
C ALA A 55 -2.11 6.13 3.15
N TYR A 56 -2.28 6.06 1.84
CA TYR A 56 -1.33 5.43 0.93
C TYR A 56 -0.91 6.40 -0.17
N LEU A 57 0.29 6.20 -0.72
CA LEU A 57 0.79 7.01 -1.84
C LEU A 57 -0.06 6.79 -3.12
N SER A 58 -0.45 7.88 -3.77
CA SER A 58 -1.16 7.84 -5.06
C SER A 58 -0.24 7.37 -6.21
N ILE A 59 -0.79 6.78 -7.29
CA ILE A 59 0.00 6.40 -8.49
C ILE A 59 0.62 7.66 -9.07
N ASP A 60 -0.20 8.71 -9.22
CA ASP A 60 0.27 9.99 -9.74
C ASP A 60 1.36 10.60 -8.85
N GLY A 61 1.25 10.46 -7.53
CA GLY A 61 2.26 10.91 -6.58
C GLY A 61 3.58 10.15 -6.74
N LEU A 62 3.50 8.82 -6.90
CA LEU A 62 4.66 7.96 -7.18
C LEU A 62 5.33 8.34 -8.50
N LEU A 63 4.58 8.42 -9.60
CA LEU A 63 5.11 8.75 -10.93
C LEU A 63 5.75 10.14 -10.96
N LYS A 64 5.11 11.13 -10.32
CA LYS A 64 5.67 12.48 -10.16
C LYS A 64 6.98 12.46 -9.38
N ALA A 65 7.04 11.72 -8.27
CA ALA A 65 8.24 11.62 -7.44
C ALA A 65 9.41 10.95 -8.18
N CYS A 66 9.13 9.92 -8.97
CA CYS A 66 10.12 9.23 -9.78
C CYS A 66 10.51 9.97 -11.07
N LYS A 67 9.85 11.10 -11.38
CA LYS A 67 10.03 11.86 -12.63
C LYS A 67 9.91 11.00 -13.90
N ALA A 68 9.19 9.89 -13.85
CA ALA A 68 8.98 9.03 -15.00
C ALA A 68 7.53 9.14 -15.48
N LYS A 69 7.37 9.16 -16.80
CA LYS A 69 6.07 9.10 -17.48
C LYS A 69 5.91 7.68 -18.02
N ASP A 70 5.15 6.87 -17.30
CA ASP A 70 4.56 5.61 -17.79
C ASP A 70 5.52 4.42 -18.06
N GLU A 71 6.77 4.48 -17.60
CA GLU A 71 7.76 3.39 -17.78
C GLU A 71 7.79 2.35 -16.64
N PHE A 72 6.94 2.50 -15.62
CA PHE A 72 6.93 1.59 -14.48
C PHE A 72 5.84 0.52 -14.58
N CYS A 73 6.20 -0.72 -14.24
CA CYS A 73 5.23 -1.75 -13.98
C CYS A 73 4.41 -1.39 -12.73
N LEU A 74 3.09 -1.22 -12.90
CA LEU A 74 2.14 -0.92 -11.82
C LEU A 74 1.25 -2.11 -11.45
N ALA A 75 1.49 -3.28 -12.06
CA ALA A 75 0.62 -4.45 -12.02
C ALA A 75 0.31 -4.93 -10.59
N CYS A 76 1.29 -4.89 -9.68
CA CYS A 76 1.09 -5.27 -8.27
C CYS A 76 0.06 -4.37 -7.53
N PHE A 77 -0.23 -3.18 -8.08
CA PHE A 77 -1.10 -2.19 -7.48
C PHE A 77 -2.46 -2.05 -8.16
N ASN A 78 -2.50 -2.12 -9.51
CA ASN A 78 -3.70 -1.95 -10.31
C ASN A 78 -4.22 -3.25 -10.94
N GLY A 79 -3.43 -4.32 -10.90
CA GLY A 79 -3.77 -5.61 -11.50
C GLY A 79 -3.62 -5.65 -13.02
N ASP A 80 -3.07 -4.61 -13.64
CA ASP A 80 -2.87 -4.52 -15.08
C ASP A 80 -1.52 -5.13 -15.46
N TYR A 81 -1.54 -6.43 -15.77
CA TYR A 81 -0.38 -7.17 -16.25
C TYR A 81 -0.38 -7.16 -17.77
N VAL A 82 0.62 -6.51 -18.37
CA VAL A 82 0.95 -6.65 -19.79
C VAL A 82 1.51 -8.05 -20.07
N VAL A 83 0.62 -9.00 -20.35
CA VAL A 83 0.95 -10.37 -20.77
C VAL A 83 1.12 -10.48 -22.28
#